data_AF-A0AA39P550-F1
#
_entry.id   AF-A0AA39P550-F1
#
_cell.length_a   1.000
_cell.length_b   1.000
_cell.length_c   1.000
_cell.angle_alpha   90.00
_cell.angle_beta   90.00
_cell.angle_gamma   90.00
#
_symmetry.space_group_name_H-M   'P 1'
#
loop_
_entity.id
_entity.type
_entity.pdbx_description
1 polymer ?
#
loop_
_entity_poly.entity_id
_entity_poly.type
_entity_poly.pdbx_seq_one_letter_code
_entity_poly.pdbx_strand_id
1 'polypeptide(L)'
;MLRTAKKFNVRMDMQTPSQEVRRAIPIWHHRGFKKGWQKRYGSKVYRCLMGRHEVETTGEAMDIAVRLDSPAHRKRKDCKCTCCTHDRSHKGCDNPHKCAITARIMLDRLTEKWDPRRPDQEDGLAMTPNEHIQNLEARANDGTIRFNPDMDSDCSLADRFRIFTSVWDTCSRQAERNTEGNEWTDEGAEVSTAYTDGSAFNNGTATARAGAGVWFGDDDERNLAIRLSDPLQTNNIAEIRAV
;
A
#
# COMPACT_ATOMS: atom_id res chain seq x y z
N MET A 1 -21.79 8.53 8.35
CA MET A 1 -20.57 8.54 7.50
C MET A 1 -20.35 7.22 6.74
N LEU A 2 -20.16 6.06 7.38
CA LEU A 2 -19.85 4.79 6.67
C LEU A 2 -20.94 4.29 5.70
N ARG A 3 -22.23 4.53 6.00
CA ARG A 3 -23.35 4.22 5.07
C ARG A 3 -23.28 5.06 3.80
N THR A 4 -22.98 6.35 3.95
CA THR A 4 -22.78 7.30 2.85
C THR A 4 -21.57 6.89 2.00
N ALA A 5 -20.44 6.56 2.65
CA ALA A 5 -19.26 6.04 1.97
C ALA A 5 -19.58 4.78 1.14
N LYS A 6 -20.39 3.87 1.68
CA LYS A 6 -20.86 2.69 0.92
C LYS A 6 -21.78 3.07 -0.24
N LYS A 7 -22.72 4.00 -0.05
CA LYS A 7 -23.66 4.46 -1.08
C LYS A 7 -22.94 5.03 -2.31
N PHE A 8 -21.94 5.87 -2.08
CA PHE A 8 -21.18 6.54 -3.14
C PHE A 8 -19.90 5.78 -3.54
N ASN A 9 -19.77 4.51 -3.13
CA ASN A 9 -18.59 3.69 -3.38
C ASN A 9 -17.25 4.42 -3.09
N VAL A 10 -17.23 5.18 -2.00
CA VAL A 10 -16.02 5.83 -1.50
C VAL A 10 -15.06 4.75 -1.02
N ARG A 11 -13.83 4.78 -1.54
CA ARG A 11 -12.78 3.82 -1.22
C ARG A 11 -11.50 4.53 -0.86
N MET A 12 -10.78 3.93 0.08
CA MET A 12 -9.39 4.26 0.31
C MET A 12 -8.57 3.54 -0.77
N ASP A 13 -7.84 4.31 -1.58
CA ASP A 13 -7.07 3.81 -2.71
C ASP A 13 -5.63 4.34 -2.63
N MET A 14 -4.77 3.50 -2.07
CA MET A 14 -3.31 3.67 -2.00
C MET A 14 -2.70 2.46 -2.70
N GLN A 15 -1.74 2.60 -3.60
CA GLN A 15 -1.02 1.49 -4.21
C GLN A 15 0.03 0.91 -3.26
N THR A 16 0.73 1.79 -2.53
CA THR A 16 1.82 1.43 -1.60
C THR A 16 1.61 2.15 -0.26
N PRO A 17 0.55 1.82 0.52
CA PRO A 17 0.30 2.49 1.79
C PRO A 17 1.46 2.25 2.76
N SER A 18 1.98 3.29 3.41
CA SER A 18 3.04 3.15 4.41
C SER A 18 2.58 2.40 5.66
N GLN A 19 3.52 1.92 6.46
CA GLN A 19 3.24 1.20 7.70
C GLN A 19 2.50 2.11 8.69
N GLU A 20 2.85 3.40 8.72
CA GLU A 20 2.15 4.41 9.51
C GLU A 20 0.67 4.46 9.15
N VAL A 21 0.35 4.57 7.85
CA VAL A 21 -1.04 4.56 7.37
C VAL A 21 -1.72 3.25 7.72
N ARG A 22 -1.09 2.09 7.47
CA ARG A 22 -1.67 0.77 7.79
C ARG A 22 -2.02 0.67 9.27
N ARG A 23 -1.16 1.19 10.15
CA ARG A 23 -1.38 1.23 11.60
C ARG A 23 -2.54 2.16 11.96
N ALA A 24 -2.69 3.31 11.31
CA ALA A 24 -3.72 4.30 11.62
C ALA A 24 -5.17 3.88 11.25
N ILE A 25 -5.35 2.90 10.36
CA ILE A 25 -6.70 2.54 9.88
C ILE A 25 -7.53 1.89 11.00
N PRO A 26 -8.80 2.29 11.19
CA PRO A 26 -9.70 1.66 12.17
C PRO A 26 -9.91 0.16 11.91
N ILE A 27 -9.61 -0.68 12.91
CA ILE A 27 -9.61 -2.15 12.73
C ILE A 27 -11.03 -2.74 12.66
N TRP A 28 -12.00 -2.19 13.40
CA TRP A 28 -13.34 -2.79 13.48
C TRP A 28 -14.07 -2.72 12.15
N HIS A 29 -14.00 -1.59 11.45
CA HIS A 29 -14.66 -1.38 10.15
C HIS A 29 -13.70 -1.43 8.97
N HIS A 30 -12.50 -2.00 9.17
CA HIS A 30 -11.48 -2.09 8.14
C HIS A 30 -12.01 -2.72 6.84
N ARG A 31 -11.65 -2.14 5.70
CA ARG A 31 -12.10 -2.58 4.36
C ARG A 31 -11.24 -3.69 3.77
N GLY A 32 -9.97 -3.76 4.16
CA GLY A 32 -9.01 -4.78 3.77
C GLY A 32 -9.21 -6.18 4.35
N PHE A 33 -10.35 -6.51 4.97
CA PHE A 33 -10.56 -7.88 5.42
C PHE A 33 -10.86 -8.81 4.25
N LYS A 34 -10.28 -10.02 4.29
CA LYS A 34 -10.54 -11.10 3.34
C LYS A 34 -12.04 -11.42 3.29
N LYS A 35 -12.55 -11.69 2.08
CA LYS A 35 -13.98 -12.01 1.84
C LYS A 35 -14.42 -13.21 2.70
N GLY A 36 -15.69 -13.19 3.13
CA GLY A 36 -16.27 -14.27 3.94
C GLY A 36 -15.99 -14.20 5.45
N TRP A 37 -15.23 -13.20 5.92
CA TRP A 37 -15.00 -13.06 7.36
C TRP A 37 -16.22 -12.49 8.10
N GLN A 38 -16.71 -13.25 9.08
CA GLN A 38 -17.78 -12.84 9.99
C GLN A 38 -17.21 -12.24 11.28
N LYS A 39 -17.56 -10.97 11.53
CA LYS A 39 -17.09 -10.22 12.71
C LYS A 39 -17.99 -10.54 13.91
N ARG A 40 -17.39 -10.91 15.05
CA ARG A 40 -18.10 -11.38 16.26
C ARG A 40 -18.08 -10.34 17.39
N TYR A 41 -18.53 -9.12 17.08
CA TYR A 41 -18.48 -7.97 18.00
C TYR A 41 -19.18 -8.20 19.35
N GLY A 42 -20.21 -9.05 19.40
CA GLY A 42 -20.93 -9.35 20.66
C GLY A 42 -20.15 -10.21 21.67
N SER A 43 -19.04 -10.83 21.26
CA SER A 43 -18.28 -11.71 22.16
C SER A 43 -17.61 -10.92 23.29
N LYS A 44 -17.45 -11.56 24.47
CA LYS A 44 -16.80 -10.94 25.64
C LYS A 44 -15.40 -10.39 25.32
N VAL A 45 -14.66 -11.07 24.44
CA VAL A 45 -13.29 -10.68 24.09
C VAL A 45 -13.27 -9.45 23.19
N TYR A 46 -14.18 -9.36 22.22
CA TYR A 46 -14.31 -8.16 21.38
C TYR A 46 -14.71 -6.95 22.21
N ARG A 47 -15.67 -7.11 23.13
CA ARG A 47 -16.05 -6.04 24.08
C ARG A 47 -14.90 -5.64 25.00
N CYS A 48 -14.07 -6.59 25.43
CA CYS A 48 -12.87 -6.30 26.20
C CYS A 48 -11.86 -5.51 25.37
N LEU A 49 -11.58 -5.93 24.13
CA LEU A 49 -10.68 -5.22 23.24
C LEU A 49 -11.14 -3.78 22.95
N MET A 50 -12.42 -3.57 22.67
CA MET A 50 -12.99 -2.23 22.44
C MET A 50 -13.02 -1.38 23.72
N GLY A 51 -13.49 -1.92 24.83
CA GLY A 51 -13.81 -1.11 26.02
C GLY A 51 -12.73 -1.07 27.10
N ARG A 52 -11.97 -2.14 27.29
CA ARG A 52 -10.91 -2.21 28.33
C ARG A 52 -9.54 -1.94 27.74
N HIS A 53 -9.26 -2.47 26.56
CA HIS A 53 -8.00 -2.22 25.87
C HIS A 53 -8.03 -0.99 24.97
N GLU A 54 -9.22 -0.43 24.72
CA GLU A 54 -9.43 0.78 23.91
C GLU A 54 -8.84 0.66 22.50
N VAL A 55 -8.92 -0.54 21.93
CA VAL A 55 -8.45 -0.78 20.56
C VAL A 55 -9.41 -0.12 19.58
N GLU A 56 -8.91 0.80 18.78
CA GLU A 56 -9.63 1.44 17.67
C GLU A 56 -8.95 1.17 16.33
N THR A 57 -7.62 1.17 16.33
CA THR A 57 -6.76 1.13 15.16
C THR A 57 -6.13 -0.24 14.95
N THR A 58 -5.61 -0.42 13.74
CA THR A 58 -4.91 -1.63 13.34
C THR A 58 -3.53 -1.73 14.01
N GLY A 59 -2.89 -0.58 14.29
CA GLY A 59 -1.67 -0.47 15.07
C GLY A 59 -1.85 -0.90 16.53
N GLU A 60 -2.90 -0.45 17.20
CA GLU A 60 -3.18 -0.88 18.59
C GLU A 60 -3.47 -2.39 18.67
N ALA A 61 -4.16 -2.94 17.68
CA ALA A 61 -4.37 -4.38 17.58
C ALA A 61 -3.03 -5.12 17.42
N MET A 62 -2.10 -4.58 16.61
CA MET A 62 -0.74 -5.10 16.44
C MET A 62 0.06 -5.04 17.75
N ASP A 63 0.01 -3.92 18.47
CA ASP A 63 0.75 -3.72 19.72
C ASP A 63 0.23 -4.64 20.84
N ILE A 64 -1.06 -5.01 20.81
CA ILE A 64 -1.59 -6.05 21.67
C ILE A 64 -1.12 -7.44 21.24
N ALA A 65 -1.08 -7.73 19.93
CA ALA A 65 -0.72 -9.03 19.40
C ALA A 65 0.77 -9.37 19.55
N VAL A 66 1.68 -8.38 19.41
CA VAL A 66 3.14 -8.57 19.40
C VAL A 66 3.67 -9.27 20.66
N ARG A 67 2.99 -9.09 21.79
CA ARG A 67 3.36 -9.76 23.05
C ARG A 67 3.34 -11.29 22.94
N LEU A 68 2.58 -11.86 22.01
CA LEU A 68 2.50 -13.31 21.82
C LEU A 68 3.85 -13.91 21.39
N ASP A 69 4.69 -13.10 20.75
CA ASP A 69 6.00 -13.48 20.24
C ASP A 69 7.12 -13.20 21.26
N SER A 70 6.80 -12.51 22.36
CA SER A 70 7.76 -12.24 23.43
C SER A 70 8.11 -13.53 24.20
N PRO A 71 9.41 -13.78 24.47
CA PRO A 71 9.84 -14.95 25.25
C PRO A 71 9.37 -14.90 26.72
N ALA A 72 8.97 -13.74 27.24
CA ALA A 72 8.41 -13.59 28.57
C ALA A 72 6.92 -14.00 28.64
N HIS A 73 6.24 -14.10 27.49
CA HIS A 73 4.82 -14.43 27.43
C HIS A 73 4.57 -15.94 27.58
N ARG A 74 3.42 -16.30 28.15
CA ARG A 74 3.00 -17.68 28.38
C ARG A 74 1.54 -17.84 27.95
N LYS A 75 1.21 -18.96 27.31
CA LYS A 75 -0.12 -19.25 26.74
C LYS A 75 -1.17 -19.57 27.82
N ARG A 76 -1.42 -18.63 28.74
CA ARG A 76 -2.36 -18.76 29.86
C ARG A 76 -2.96 -17.41 30.25
N LYS A 77 -4.15 -17.41 30.87
CA LYS A 77 -4.90 -16.20 31.25
C LYS A 77 -4.17 -15.31 32.26
N ASP A 78 -3.37 -15.92 33.12
CA ASP A 78 -2.64 -15.34 34.25
C ASP A 78 -1.13 -15.18 33.94
N CYS A 79 -0.76 -15.05 32.67
CA CYS A 79 0.62 -14.80 32.26
C CYS A 79 1.22 -13.62 33.03
N LYS A 80 2.42 -13.80 33.58
CA LYS A 80 3.07 -12.85 34.49
C LYS A 80 3.92 -11.78 33.78
N CYS A 81 3.97 -11.78 32.44
CA CYS A 81 4.68 -10.74 31.71
C CYS A 81 4.09 -9.34 32.00
N THR A 82 4.91 -8.31 31.85
CA THR A 82 4.56 -6.92 32.20
C THR A 82 3.24 -6.48 31.56
N CYS A 83 3.06 -6.72 30.25
CA CYS A 83 1.85 -6.32 29.54
C CYS A 83 0.59 -7.04 30.04
N CYS A 84 0.65 -8.36 30.30
CA CYS A 84 -0.51 -9.11 30.78
C CYS A 84 -0.84 -8.78 32.24
N THR A 85 0.17 -8.49 33.06
CA THR A 85 -0.05 -8.03 34.44
C THR A 85 -0.69 -6.65 34.44
N HIS A 86 -0.18 -5.71 33.64
CA HIS A 86 -0.76 -4.39 33.48
C HIS A 86 -2.22 -4.43 33.00
N ASP A 87 -2.52 -5.26 32.00
CA ASP A 87 -3.89 -5.39 31.50
C ASP A 87 -4.86 -5.92 32.57
N ARG A 88 -4.41 -6.82 33.46
CA ARG A 88 -5.25 -7.30 34.57
C ARG A 88 -5.42 -6.25 35.66
N SER A 89 -4.34 -5.57 36.07
CA SER A 89 -4.36 -4.67 37.23
C SER A 89 -4.92 -3.28 36.91
N HIS A 90 -4.67 -2.75 35.71
CA HIS A 90 -5.03 -1.38 35.34
C HIS A 90 -6.18 -1.32 34.33
N LYS A 91 -6.23 -2.25 33.37
CA LYS A 91 -7.31 -2.30 32.37
C LYS A 91 -8.47 -3.21 32.80
N GLY A 92 -8.31 -3.91 33.93
CA GLY A 92 -9.29 -4.85 34.44
C GLY A 92 -9.54 -6.06 33.52
N CYS A 93 -8.68 -6.40 32.57
CA CYS A 93 -8.90 -7.50 31.63
C CYS A 93 -8.72 -8.88 32.28
N ASP A 94 -9.75 -9.73 32.26
CA ASP A 94 -9.71 -11.05 32.92
C ASP A 94 -8.78 -12.06 32.21
N ASN A 95 -8.56 -11.90 30.90
CA ASN A 95 -7.75 -12.83 30.09
C ASN A 95 -7.01 -12.10 28.95
N PRO A 96 -5.88 -11.43 29.27
CA PRO A 96 -5.09 -10.69 28.29
C PRO A 96 -4.56 -11.57 27.15
N HIS A 97 -4.24 -12.84 27.43
CA HIS A 97 -3.78 -13.77 26.40
C HIS A 97 -4.85 -14.01 25.32
N LYS A 98 -6.11 -14.16 25.72
CA LYS A 98 -7.22 -14.35 24.79
C LYS A 98 -7.49 -13.09 23.96
N CYS A 99 -7.36 -11.91 24.57
CA CYS A 99 -7.41 -10.64 23.85
C CYS A 99 -6.31 -10.56 22.79
N ALA A 100 -5.06 -10.89 23.15
CA ALA A 100 -3.93 -10.90 22.23
C ALA A 100 -4.09 -11.88 21.07
N ILE A 101 -4.56 -13.11 21.33
CA ILE A 101 -4.88 -14.07 20.26
C ILE A 101 -5.95 -13.50 19.34
N THR A 102 -7.00 -12.89 19.90
CA THR A 102 -8.11 -12.36 19.10
C THR A 102 -7.65 -11.19 18.23
N ALA A 103 -6.81 -10.30 18.75
CA ALA A 103 -6.19 -9.23 17.98
C ALA A 103 -5.35 -9.78 16.82
N ARG A 104 -4.50 -10.80 17.07
CA ARG A 104 -3.72 -11.47 16.01
C ARG A 104 -4.62 -12.11 14.94
N ILE A 105 -5.68 -12.80 15.34
CA ILE A 105 -6.65 -13.38 14.40
C ILE A 105 -7.28 -12.29 13.52
N MET A 106 -7.58 -11.10 14.06
CA MET A 106 -8.09 -10.00 13.26
C MET A 106 -7.06 -9.54 12.22
N LEU A 107 -5.80 -9.37 12.62
CA LEU A 107 -4.71 -8.99 11.72
C LEU A 107 -4.49 -10.03 10.60
N ASP A 108 -4.51 -11.32 10.91
CA ASP A 108 -4.33 -12.41 9.94
C ASP A 108 -5.44 -12.45 8.86
N ARG A 109 -6.58 -11.82 9.14
CA ARG A 109 -7.71 -11.69 8.21
C ARG A 109 -7.61 -10.46 7.31
N LEU A 110 -6.66 -9.55 7.54
CA LEU A 110 -6.35 -8.49 6.60
C LEU A 110 -5.70 -9.09 5.34
N THR A 111 -5.97 -8.48 4.19
CA THR A 111 -5.21 -8.73 2.96
C THR A 111 -3.84 -8.11 3.12
N GLU A 112 -2.87 -8.66 2.39
CA GLU A 112 -1.47 -8.26 2.39
C GLU A 112 -1.24 -6.75 2.33
N LYS A 113 -1.91 -6.07 1.39
CA LYS A 113 -1.86 -4.61 1.20
C LYS A 113 -2.14 -3.78 2.47
N TRP A 114 -2.91 -4.32 3.39
CA TRP A 114 -3.39 -3.61 4.57
C TRP A 114 -2.89 -4.20 5.89
N ASP A 115 -1.96 -5.16 5.84
CA ASP A 115 -1.39 -5.76 7.05
C ASP A 115 -0.32 -4.81 7.62
N PRO A 116 -0.50 -4.25 8.84
CA PRO A 116 0.44 -3.30 9.43
C PRO A 116 1.79 -3.94 9.80
N ARG A 117 1.88 -5.28 9.79
CA ARG A 117 3.10 -6.01 10.12
C ARG A 117 4.07 -6.08 8.95
N ARG A 118 3.62 -5.77 7.74
CA ARG A 118 4.52 -5.69 6.59
C ARG A 118 5.42 -4.46 6.72
N PRO A 119 6.72 -4.58 6.41
CA PRO A 119 7.58 -3.42 6.27
C PRO A 119 7.12 -2.56 5.09
N ASP A 120 7.63 -1.34 5.04
CA ASP A 120 7.51 -0.50 3.87
C ASP A 120 8.49 -0.95 2.79
N GLN A 121 8.25 -0.48 1.57
CA GLN A 121 9.08 -0.86 0.43
C GLN A 121 10.37 -0.04 0.44
N GLU A 122 11.44 -0.64 0.92
CA GLU A 122 12.78 -0.05 0.98
C GLU A 122 13.61 -0.52 -0.22
N ASP A 123 13.30 0.01 -1.40
CA ASP A 123 14.02 -0.31 -2.64
C ASP A 123 15.15 0.67 -3.00
N GLY A 124 15.33 1.73 -2.19
CA GLY A 124 16.32 2.78 -2.45
C GLY A 124 15.99 3.65 -3.68
N LEU A 125 14.80 3.52 -4.27
CA LEU A 125 14.39 4.30 -5.44
C LEU A 125 13.62 5.56 -5.06
N ALA A 126 13.07 5.62 -3.85
CA ALA A 126 12.44 6.82 -3.32
C ALA A 126 13.48 7.95 -3.21
N MET A 127 13.07 9.16 -3.57
CA MET A 127 13.97 10.31 -3.50
C MET A 127 14.23 10.75 -2.06
N THR A 128 15.46 11.13 -1.80
CA THR A 128 15.86 11.80 -0.56
C THR A 128 15.37 13.26 -0.54
N PRO A 129 15.25 13.89 0.64
CA PRO A 129 14.88 15.29 0.74
C PRO A 129 15.78 16.23 -0.08
N ASN A 130 17.07 15.92 -0.20
CA ASN A 130 17.99 16.69 -1.02
C ASN A 130 17.70 16.52 -2.52
N GLU A 131 17.41 15.31 -2.99
CA GLU A 131 17.01 15.06 -4.39
C GLU A 131 15.67 15.74 -4.71
N HIS A 132 14.74 15.83 -3.75
CA HIS A 132 13.53 16.64 -3.90
C HIS A 132 13.84 18.12 -4.15
N ILE A 133 14.78 18.70 -3.39
CA ILE A 133 15.21 20.09 -3.57
C ILE A 133 15.89 20.26 -4.94
N GLN A 134 16.81 19.36 -5.31
CA GLN A 134 17.47 19.38 -6.61
C GLN A 134 16.46 19.30 -7.76
N ASN A 135 15.43 18.47 -7.66
CA ASN A 135 14.37 18.38 -8.65
C ASN A 135 13.54 19.67 -8.75
N LEU A 136 13.28 20.37 -7.64
CA LEU A 136 12.60 21.66 -7.65
C LEU A 136 13.43 22.72 -8.38
N GLU A 137 14.74 22.76 -8.13
CA GLU A 137 15.67 23.64 -8.81
C GLU A 137 15.81 23.30 -10.30
N ALA A 138 15.97 22.01 -10.65
CA ALA A 138 16.04 21.55 -12.03
C ALA A 138 14.77 21.92 -12.80
N ARG A 139 13.58 21.72 -12.20
CA ARG A 139 12.31 22.12 -12.81
C ARG A 139 12.20 23.62 -13.07
N ALA A 140 12.76 24.46 -12.20
CA ALA A 140 12.76 25.91 -12.40
C ALA A 140 13.70 26.39 -13.53
N ASN A 141 14.67 25.54 -13.91
CA ASN A 141 15.70 25.86 -14.89
C ASN A 141 15.63 24.96 -16.15
N ASP A 142 14.49 24.29 -16.39
CA ASP A 142 14.31 23.33 -17.49
C ASP A 142 15.41 22.24 -17.55
N GLY A 143 15.94 21.85 -16.39
CA GLY A 143 16.97 20.82 -16.25
C GLY A 143 16.40 19.40 -16.09
N THR A 144 17.30 18.41 -16.07
CA THR A 144 16.95 17.00 -15.86
C THR A 144 16.36 16.78 -14.47
N ILE A 145 15.22 16.10 -14.42
CA ILE A 145 14.51 15.76 -13.18
C ILE A 145 14.66 14.25 -12.94
N ARG A 146 15.04 13.86 -11.72
CA ARG A 146 15.03 12.47 -11.28
C ARG A 146 13.57 12.02 -11.09
N PHE A 147 13.18 10.93 -11.74
CA PHE A 147 11.85 10.36 -11.53
C PHE A 147 11.73 9.78 -10.11
N ASN A 148 10.66 10.14 -9.39
CA ASN A 148 10.33 9.52 -8.11
C ASN A 148 9.26 8.45 -8.33
N PRO A 149 9.58 7.15 -8.22
CA PRO A 149 8.59 6.08 -8.34
C PRO A 149 7.70 5.94 -7.10
N ASP A 150 7.96 6.70 -6.03
CA ASP A 150 7.12 6.72 -4.84
C ASP A 150 5.83 7.49 -5.09
N MET A 151 4.70 6.81 -4.89
CA MET A 151 3.38 7.36 -5.13
C MET A 151 2.65 7.80 -3.87
N ASP A 152 2.91 7.16 -2.73
CA ASP A 152 2.01 7.22 -1.57
C ASP A 152 2.70 7.44 -0.22
N SER A 153 4.04 7.45 -0.15
CA SER A 153 4.72 7.54 1.16
C SER A 153 4.47 8.84 1.90
N ASP A 154 4.29 9.96 1.18
CA ASP A 154 3.99 11.26 1.77
C ASP A 154 2.48 11.47 2.04
N CYS A 155 1.62 10.49 1.72
CA CYS A 155 0.18 10.65 1.82
C CYS A 155 -0.35 10.21 3.18
N SER A 156 -1.16 11.09 3.79
CA SER A 156 -1.92 10.72 4.97
C SER A 156 -3.09 9.81 4.63
N LEU A 157 -3.68 9.18 5.65
CA LEU A 157 -4.92 8.42 5.51
C LEU A 157 -6.06 9.24 4.89
N ALA A 158 -6.08 10.56 5.08
CA ALA A 158 -7.13 11.44 4.57
C ALA A 158 -7.01 11.71 3.07
N ASP A 159 -5.81 11.62 2.49
CA ASP A 159 -5.52 12.09 1.13
C ASP A 159 -5.96 11.12 0.03
N ARG A 160 -6.36 9.90 0.39
CA ARG A 160 -6.54 8.79 -0.56
C ARG A 160 -7.94 8.20 -0.58
N PHE A 161 -8.95 8.99 -0.24
CA PHE A 161 -10.34 8.61 -0.49
C PHE A 161 -10.78 8.99 -1.90
N ARG A 162 -11.15 7.99 -2.72
CA ARG A 162 -11.67 8.14 -4.08
C ARG A 162 -13.15 7.76 -4.14
N ILE A 163 -13.94 8.53 -4.89
CA ILE A 163 -15.40 8.33 -5.04
C ILE A 163 -15.82 7.77 -6.40
N PHE A 164 -14.94 7.84 -7.40
CA PHE A 164 -15.15 7.27 -8.74
C PHE A 164 -14.32 6.00 -8.93
N THR A 165 -14.50 5.04 -8.02
CA THR A 165 -13.83 3.73 -8.13
C THR A 165 -14.77 2.70 -8.75
N SER A 166 -14.23 1.79 -9.55
CA SER A 166 -14.96 0.64 -10.09
C SER A 166 -14.67 -0.63 -9.27
N VAL A 167 -15.30 -1.75 -9.63
CA VAL A 167 -15.03 -3.06 -9.00
C VAL A 167 -13.74 -3.72 -9.47
N TRP A 168 -13.20 -3.36 -10.64
CA TRP A 168 -11.93 -3.88 -11.15
C TRP A 168 -10.71 -3.16 -10.57
N ASP A 169 -10.87 -1.99 -9.96
CA ASP A 169 -9.77 -1.18 -9.42
C ASP A 169 -9.25 -1.63 -8.05
N THR A 170 -9.80 -2.70 -7.45
CA THR A 170 -9.34 -3.16 -6.13
C THR A 170 -8.28 -4.24 -6.24
N CYS A 171 -7.02 -3.82 -6.19
CA CYS A 171 -5.92 -4.73 -5.89
C CYS A 171 -5.85 -5.00 -4.37
N SER A 172 -5.84 -6.28 -4.00
CA SER A 172 -5.65 -6.73 -2.60
C SER A 172 -4.18 -6.95 -2.24
N ARG A 173 -3.31 -6.87 -3.25
CA ARG A 173 -1.86 -6.89 -3.12
C ARG A 173 -1.34 -5.46 -3.17
N GLN A 174 -0.25 -5.22 -2.47
CA GLN A 174 0.51 -4.00 -2.62
C GLN A 174 1.17 -4.00 -4.02
N ALA A 175 1.34 -2.84 -4.63
CA ALA A 175 2.23 -2.73 -5.79
C ALA A 175 3.66 -2.92 -5.31
N GLU A 176 4.35 -3.95 -5.81
CA GLU A 176 5.74 -4.24 -5.45
C GLU A 176 6.63 -3.87 -6.64
N ARG A 177 7.72 -3.14 -6.39
CA ARG A 177 8.77 -2.91 -7.39
C ARG A 177 9.86 -3.94 -7.14
N ASN A 178 10.09 -4.82 -8.11
CA ASN A 178 11.10 -5.86 -7.96
C ASN A 178 12.50 -5.24 -8.09
N THR A 179 13.33 -5.41 -7.06
CA THR A 179 14.75 -5.06 -7.08
C THR A 179 15.66 -6.27 -7.22
N GLU A 180 15.11 -7.49 -7.19
CA GLU A 180 15.90 -8.71 -7.37
C GLU A 180 16.57 -8.71 -8.75
N GLY A 181 17.91 -8.75 -8.75
CA GLY A 181 18.73 -8.77 -9.96
C GLY A 181 19.28 -7.40 -10.40
N ASN A 182 18.87 -6.30 -9.75
CA ASN A 182 19.49 -4.99 -9.98
C ASN A 182 20.67 -4.78 -9.01
N GLU A 183 21.73 -5.58 -9.16
CA GLU A 183 23.07 -5.17 -8.75
C GLU A 183 23.62 -4.16 -9.78
N TRP A 184 22.88 -3.08 -10.05
CA TRP A 184 23.45 -1.94 -10.75
C TRP A 184 24.34 -1.24 -9.74
N THR A 185 25.59 -1.70 -9.64
CA THR A 185 26.64 -0.86 -9.09
C THR A 185 26.72 0.37 -9.97
N ASP A 186 26.50 1.55 -9.41
CA ASP A 186 26.64 2.86 -10.08
C ASP A 186 28.01 3.02 -10.79
N GLU A 187 28.97 2.14 -10.49
CA GLU A 187 30.26 2.02 -11.14
C GLU A 187 30.11 1.48 -12.58
N GLY A 188 29.78 2.38 -13.51
CA GLY A 188 29.91 2.13 -14.96
C GLY A 188 28.61 1.93 -15.73
N ALA A 189 27.45 2.21 -15.13
CA ALA A 189 26.18 2.23 -15.84
C ALA A 189 26.18 3.32 -16.93
N GLU A 190 26.26 2.91 -18.20
CA GLU A 190 26.14 3.84 -19.32
C GLU A 190 24.70 4.34 -19.40
N VAL A 191 24.50 5.61 -19.02
CA VAL A 191 23.17 6.24 -19.09
C VAL A 191 22.81 6.46 -20.55
N SER A 192 21.81 5.72 -21.04
CA SER A 192 21.23 5.94 -22.37
C SER A 192 20.02 6.86 -22.30
N THR A 193 19.98 7.88 -23.17
CA THR A 193 18.79 8.72 -23.34
C THR A 193 17.85 8.07 -24.35
N ALA A 194 16.58 7.99 -23.99
CA ALA A 194 15.51 7.53 -24.87
C ALA A 194 14.31 8.48 -24.78
N TYR A 195 13.60 8.62 -25.90
CA TYR A 195 12.39 9.40 -26.03
C TYR A 195 11.24 8.43 -26.26
N THR A 196 10.23 8.47 -25.39
CA THR A 196 9.09 7.56 -25.42
C THR A 196 7.84 8.35 -25.77
N ASP A 197 6.93 7.72 -26.52
CA ASP A 197 5.61 8.29 -26.82
C ASP A 197 4.58 7.18 -27.02
N GLY A 198 3.37 7.41 -26.50
CA GLY A 198 2.22 6.56 -26.71
C GLY A 198 1.09 7.31 -27.39
N SER A 199 0.60 6.78 -28.52
CA SER A 199 -0.49 7.43 -29.25
C SER A 199 -1.67 6.49 -29.49
N ALA A 200 -2.88 7.03 -29.44
CA ALA A 200 -4.10 6.31 -29.79
C ALA A 200 -4.99 7.08 -30.78
N PHE A 201 -5.19 6.49 -31.96
CA PHE A 201 -6.17 6.95 -32.95
C PHE A 201 -7.58 6.55 -32.53
N ASN A 202 -8.57 7.43 -32.73
CA ASN A 202 -9.97 7.23 -32.31
C ASN A 202 -10.11 6.79 -30.83
N ASN A 203 -9.27 7.34 -29.94
CA ASN A 203 -9.26 7.01 -28.52
C ASN A 203 -10.67 7.13 -27.89
N GLY A 204 -11.03 6.18 -27.03
CA GLY A 204 -12.36 6.12 -26.40
C GLY A 204 -13.49 5.54 -27.26
N THR A 205 -13.20 5.08 -28.48
CA THR A 205 -14.19 4.41 -29.34
C THR A 205 -13.92 2.91 -29.48
N ALA A 206 -14.90 2.15 -29.96
CA ALA A 206 -14.73 0.73 -30.30
C ALA A 206 -13.72 0.49 -31.45
N THR A 207 -13.38 1.54 -32.20
CA THR A 207 -12.39 1.50 -33.28
C THR A 207 -11.04 2.06 -32.86
N ALA A 208 -10.83 2.26 -31.55
CA ALA A 208 -9.60 2.85 -31.05
C ALA A 208 -8.39 2.00 -31.43
N ARG A 209 -7.29 2.71 -31.71
CA ARG A 209 -6.09 2.10 -32.25
C ARG A 209 -4.85 2.72 -31.63
N ALA A 210 -4.22 2.01 -30.70
CA ALA A 210 -3.08 2.49 -29.93
C ALA A 210 -1.74 1.85 -30.35
N GLY A 211 -0.65 2.61 -30.22
CA GLY A 211 0.71 2.17 -30.46
C GLY A 211 1.69 2.94 -29.59
N ALA A 212 2.86 2.36 -29.35
CA ALA A 212 3.91 2.91 -28.50
C ALA A 212 5.22 2.98 -29.29
N GLY A 213 6.05 3.98 -29.01
CA GLY A 213 7.34 4.17 -29.65
C GLY A 213 8.43 4.54 -28.66
N VAL A 214 9.66 4.10 -28.95
CA VAL A 214 10.88 4.47 -28.24
C VAL A 214 11.93 4.85 -29.28
N TRP A 215 12.54 6.02 -29.10
CA TRP A 215 13.56 6.56 -29.98
C TRP A 215 14.83 6.90 -29.19
N PHE A 216 15.96 6.34 -29.60
CA PHE A 216 17.28 6.52 -28.98
C PHE A 216 18.19 7.47 -29.81
N GLY A 217 17.92 7.62 -31.11
CA GLY A 217 18.74 8.42 -32.01
C GLY A 217 18.47 8.08 -33.48
N ASP A 218 19.07 8.83 -34.40
CA ASP A 218 19.00 8.50 -35.83
C ASP A 218 19.69 7.16 -36.12
N ASP A 219 19.01 6.30 -36.90
CA ASP A 219 19.48 4.95 -37.28
C ASP A 219 19.90 4.02 -36.11
N ASP A 220 19.47 4.30 -34.89
CA ASP A 220 19.72 3.45 -33.72
C ASP A 220 18.89 2.16 -33.81
N GLU A 221 19.54 1.00 -33.73
CA GLU A 221 18.89 -0.32 -33.87
C GLU A 221 17.89 -0.63 -32.74
N ARG A 222 17.96 0.09 -31.62
CA ARG A 222 17.04 -0.04 -30.49
C ARG A 222 15.75 0.74 -30.69
N ASN A 223 15.69 1.63 -31.69
CA ASN A 223 14.47 2.35 -32.05
C ASN A 223 13.34 1.36 -32.31
N LEU A 224 12.19 1.60 -31.67
CA LEU A 224 11.07 0.67 -31.70
C LEU A 224 9.76 1.43 -31.90
N ALA A 225 8.90 0.90 -32.76
CA ALA A 225 7.51 1.33 -32.86
C ALA A 225 6.62 0.08 -32.88
N ILE A 226 5.78 -0.07 -31.87
CA ILE A 226 4.91 -1.24 -31.72
C ILE A 226 3.45 -0.86 -31.75
N ARG A 227 2.67 -1.76 -32.36
CA ARG A 227 1.23 -1.75 -32.25
C ARG A 227 0.81 -2.47 -30.97
N LEU A 228 -0.08 -1.87 -30.19
CA LEU A 228 -0.63 -2.58 -29.03
C LEU A 228 -1.50 -3.75 -29.48
N SER A 229 -1.22 -4.95 -28.97
CA SER A 229 -2.03 -6.15 -29.17
C SER A 229 -3.21 -6.25 -28.20
N ASP A 230 -3.26 -5.39 -27.17
CA ASP A 230 -4.28 -5.43 -26.13
C ASP A 230 -5.69 -5.13 -26.66
N PRO A 231 -6.74 -5.76 -26.12
CA PRO A 231 -8.12 -5.39 -26.46
C PRO A 231 -8.46 -3.96 -26.01
N LEU A 232 -7.75 -3.44 -25.00
CA LEU A 232 -7.88 -2.06 -24.53
C LEU A 232 -6.91 -1.14 -25.26
N GLN A 233 -7.42 -0.47 -26.29
CA GLN A 233 -6.65 0.44 -27.15
C GLN A 233 -6.84 1.88 -26.67
N THR A 234 -6.05 2.32 -25.68
CA THR A 234 -6.14 3.69 -25.14
C THR A 234 -4.80 4.40 -25.17
N ASN A 235 -4.83 5.73 -25.13
CA ASN A 235 -3.61 6.54 -25.08
C ASN A 235 -2.77 6.16 -23.85
N ASN A 236 -3.39 6.12 -22.67
CA ASN A 236 -2.68 5.83 -21.41
C ASN A 236 -1.98 4.47 -21.41
N ILE A 237 -2.58 3.44 -22.03
CA ILE A 237 -1.93 2.13 -22.13
C ILE A 237 -0.73 2.19 -23.08
N ALA A 238 -0.84 2.94 -24.17
CA ALA A 238 0.29 3.14 -25.09
C ALA A 238 1.47 3.85 -24.42
N GLU A 239 1.20 4.91 -23.65
CA GLU A 239 2.24 5.66 -22.91
C GLU A 239 2.98 4.75 -21.92
N ILE A 240 2.23 3.97 -21.14
CA ILE A 240 2.82 3.01 -20.17
C ILE A 240 3.62 1.94 -20.89
N ARG A 241 3.20 1.50 -22.09
CA ARG A 241 3.89 0.44 -22.84
C ARG A 241 5.17 0.93 -23.52
N ALA A 242 5.32 2.24 -23.70
CA ALA A 242 6.52 2.84 -24.26
C ALA A 242 7.70 2.85 -23.27
N VAL A 243 7.43 2.67 -21.97
CA VAL A 243 8.42 2.61 -20.87
C VAL A 243 8.62 1.17 -20.41
#